data_AF-A0A9X8YQT7-F1
#
_entry.id   AF-A0A9X8YQT7-F1
#
_cell.length_a   1.000
_cell.length_b   1.000
_cell.length_c   1.000
_cell.angle_alpha   90.00
_cell.angle_beta   90.00
_cell.angle_gamma   90.00
#
_symmetry.space_group_name_H-M   'P 1'
#
loop_
_entity.id
_entity.type
_entity.pdbx_description
1 polymer ?
#
loop_
_entity_poly.entity_id
_entity_poly.type
_entity_poly.pdbx_seq_one_letter_code
_entity_poly.pdbx_strand_id
1 'polypeptide(L)' 'MDTLVQQTVNGLMLGSIYALIALGYTMVYGILRIINFAHGDVLMVGALSALSAIGVLQHHFSA' A
#
# COMPACT_ATOMS: atom_id res chain seq x y z
N MET A 1 -15.71 20.74 -24.43
CA MET A 1 -15.27 21.39 -23.19
C MET A 1 -15.60 20.55 -21.95
N ASP A 2 -16.61 19.68 -22.04
CA ASP A 2 -17.02 18.78 -20.95
C ASP A 2 -15.94 17.77 -20.53
N THR A 3 -15.18 17.25 -21.50
CA THR A 3 -14.11 16.27 -21.23
C THR A 3 -12.97 16.86 -20.41
N LEU A 4 -12.55 18.10 -20.67
CA LEU A 4 -11.49 18.75 -19.89
C LEU A 4 -11.94 19.00 -18.45
N VAL A 5 -13.15 19.53 -18.26
CA VAL A 5 -13.71 19.77 -16.92
C VAL A 5 -13.87 18.46 -16.16
N GLN A 6 -14.39 17.42 -16.80
CA GLN A 6 -14.55 16.10 -16.19
C GLN A 6 -13.21 15.47 -15.79
N GLN A 7 -12.17 15.55 -16.64
CA GLN A 7 -10.85 15.02 -16.30
C GLN A 7 -10.20 15.80 -15.15
N THR A 8 -10.43 17.13 -15.09
CA THR A 8 -9.93 17.97 -13.99
C THR A 8 -10.61 17.60 -12.67
N VAL A 9 -11.92 17.40 -12.68
CA VAL A 9 -12.69 16.97 -11.49
C VAL A 9 -12.27 15.56 -11.05
N ASN A 10 -12.11 14.62 -11.99
CA ASN A 10 -11.64 13.27 -11.67
C ASN A 10 -10.21 13.28 -11.10
N GLY A 11 -9.32 14.10 -11.68
CA GLY A 11 -7.96 14.29 -11.19
C GLY A 11 -7.91 14.90 -9.79
N LEU A 12 -8.76 15.89 -9.50
CA LEU A 12 -8.90 16.47 -8.16
C LEU A 12 -9.49 15.48 -7.16
N MET A 13 -10.48 14.69 -7.56
CA MET A 13 -11.07 13.66 -6.70
C MET A 13 -10.04 12.60 -6.33
N LEU A 14 -9.32 12.04 -7.30
CA LEU A 14 -8.27 11.06 -7.02
C LEU A 14 -7.10 11.69 -6.24
N GLY A 15 -6.69 12.91 -6.62
CA GLY A 15 -5.63 13.65 -5.96
C GLY A 15 -5.95 13.97 -4.50
N SER A 16 -7.20 14.34 -4.18
CA SER A 16 -7.62 14.61 -2.81
C SER A 16 -7.63 13.34 -1.95
N ILE A 17 -8.04 12.20 -2.49
CA ILE A 17 -7.93 10.90 -1.79
C ILE A 17 -6.47 10.60 -1.46
N TYR A 18 -5.56 10.72 -2.43
CA TYR A 18 -4.14 10.48 -2.19
C TYR A 18 -3.50 11.50 -1.24
N ALA A 19 -3.90 12.78 -1.31
CA ALA A 19 -3.46 13.81 -0.39
C ALA A 19 -3.92 13.53 1.05
N LEU A 20 -5.16 13.08 1.24
CA LEU A 20 -5.68 12.67 2.54
C LEU A 20 -4.96 11.44 3.10
N ILE A 21 -4.64 10.46 2.26
CA ILE A 21 -3.85 9.29 2.67
C ILE A 21 -2.46 9.74 3.13
N ALA A 22 -1.78 10.57 2.35
CA ALA A 22 -0.47 11.11 2.70
C ALA A 22 -0.52 11.93 3.99
N LEU A 23 -1.53 12.78 4.16
CA LEU A 23 -1.73 13.58 5.37
C LEU A 23 -2.04 12.70 6.59
N GLY A 24 -2.84 11.65 6.42
CA GLY A 24 -3.07 10.64 7.46
C GLY A 24 -1.77 9.97 7.90
N TYR A 25 -0.92 9.56 6.96
CA TYR A 25 0.39 8.98 7.28
C TYR A 25 1.33 9.98 7.95
N THR A 26 1.41 11.23 7.50
CA THR A 26 2.26 12.25 8.15
C THR A 26 1.77 12.60 9.55
N MET A 27 0.45 12.59 9.81
CA MET A 27 -0.09 12.78 11.16
C MET A 27 0.23 11.60 12.08
N VAL A 28 0.06 10.36 11.60
CA VAL A 28 0.38 9.14 12.36
C VAL A 28 1.87 9.14 12.74
N TYR A 29 2.77 9.33 11.78
CA TYR A 29 4.22 9.34 12.05
C TYR A 29 4.71 10.63 12.75
N GLY A 30 4.02 11.76 12.55
CA GLY A 30 4.36 13.04 13.16
C GLY A 30 4.03 13.11 14.65
N ILE A 31 2.93 12.49 15.09
CA ILE A 31 2.55 12.42 16.51
C ILE A 31 3.29 11.29 17.22
N LEU A 32 3.43 10.12 16.58
CA LEU A 32 4.03 8.96 17.22
C LEU A 32 5.53 9.10 17.44
N ARG A 33 6.25 10.00 16.76
CA ARG A 33 7.71 10.29 16.88
C ARG A 33 8.65 9.07 16.78
N ILE A 34 8.10 7.88 16.53
CA ILE A 34 8.83 6.63 16.34
C ILE A 34 8.59 6.25 14.89
N ILE A 35 9.65 6.31 14.08
CA ILE A 35 9.65 5.68 12.76
C ILE A 35 9.50 4.18 13.02
N ASN A 36 8.35 3.62 12.68
CA ASN A 36 8.11 2.20 12.83
C ASN A 36 8.99 1.42 11.85
N PHE A 37 10.22 1.10 12.27
CA PHE A 37 11.17 0.30 11.50
C PHE A 37 10.74 -1.17 11.35
N ALA A 38 9.79 -1.65 12.16
CA ALA A 38 9.24 -3.00 12.04
C ALA A 38 8.36 -3.18 10.79
N HIS A 39 7.98 -2.10 10.10
CA HIS A 39 7.24 -2.21 8.84
C HIS A 39 8.02 -3.01 7.78
N GLY A 40 9.34 -2.86 7.72
CA GLY A 40 10.21 -3.64 6.83
C GLY A 40 10.28 -5.12 7.21
N ASP A 41 10.36 -5.43 8.49
CA ASP A 41 10.43 -6.82 8.99
C ASP A 41 9.11 -7.56 8.78
N VAL A 42 7.97 -6.90 9.02
CA VAL A 42 6.64 -7.47 8.76
C VAL A 42 6.45 -7.75 7.26
N LEU A 43 6.91 -6.83 6.39
CA LEU A 43 6.88 -7.04 4.94
C LEU A 43 7.78 -8.22 4.53
N MET A 44 8.96 -8.37 5.11
CA MET A 44 9.89 -9.46 4.81
C MET A 44 9.32 -10.82 5.25
N VAL A 45 8.77 -10.92 6.46
CA VAL A 45 8.13 -12.15 6.95
C VAL A 45 6.89 -12.48 6.10
N GLY A 46 6.10 -11.48 5.73
CA GLY A 46 4.97 -11.63 4.81
C GLY A 46 5.40 -12.20 3.45
N ALA A 47 6.44 -11.64 2.83
CA ALA A 47 6.95 -12.11 1.54
C ALA A 47 7.51 -13.53 1.60
N LEU A 48 8.31 -13.86 2.63
CA LEU A 48 8.87 -15.20 2.80
C LEU A 48 7.78 -16.24 3.07
N SER A 49 6.79 -15.91 3.91
CA SER A 49 5.67 -16.81 4.21
C SER A 49 4.82 -17.11 2.97
N ALA A 50 4.56 -16.11 2.12
CA ALA A 50 3.88 -16.29 0.85
C ALA A 50 4.68 -17.17 -0.12
N LEU A 51 6.00 -16.97 -0.21
CA LEU A 51 6.88 -17.78 -1.06
C LEU A 51 6.92 -19.23 -0.60
N SER A 52 6.99 -19.48 0.71
CA SER A 52 6.91 -20.83 1.27
C SER A 52 5.55 -21.48 1.00
N ALA A 53 4.45 -20.75 1.16
CA ALA A 53 3.10 -21.24 0.86
C ALA A 53 2.94 -21.61 -0.63
N ILE A 54 3.47 -20.80 -1.54
CA ILE A 54 3.50 -21.10 -2.98
C ILE A 54 4.34 -22.36 -3.25
N GLY A 55 5.50 -22.50 -2.61
CA GLY A 55 6.34 -23.69 -2.75
C GLY A 55 5.64 -24.97 -2.29
N VAL A 56 4.92 -24.92 -1.17
CA VAL A 56 4.10 -26.06 -0.67
C VAL A 56 2.97 -26.37 -1.64
N LEU A 57 2.28 -25.35 -2.15
CA LEU A 57 1.21 -25.52 -3.13
C LEU A 57 1.75 -26.18 -4.40
N GLN A 58 2.88 -25.69 -4.94
CA GLN A 58 3.52 -26.26 -6.11
C GLN A 58 3.92 -27.72 -5.90
N HIS A 59 4.54 -28.04 -4.76
CA HIS A 59 4.89 -29.43 -4.43
C HIS A 59 3.66 -30.35 -4.37
N HIS A 60 2.51 -29.84 -3.95
CA HIS A 60 1.25 -30.60 -3.90
C HIS A 60 0.58 -30.74 -5.29
N PHE A 61 0.82 -29.82 -6.23
CA PHE A 61 0.31 -29.89 -7.61
C PHE A 61 1.28 -30.56 -8.60
N SER A 62 2.56 -30.73 -8.23
CA SER A 62 3.59 -31.37 -9.06
C SER A 62 3.83 -32.86 -8.75
N ALA A 63 2.95 -33.49 -7.96
CA ALA A 63 2.89 -34.94 -7.71
C ALA A 63 1.57 -35.49 -8.28
#